data_AF-A0A939KV80-F1
#
_entry.id   AF-A0A939KV80-F1
#
_cell.length_a   1.000
_cell.length_b   1.000
_cell.length_c   1.000
_cell.angle_alpha   90.00
_cell.angle_beta   90.00
_cell.angle_gamma   90.00
#
_symmetry.space_group_name_H-M   'P 1'
#
loop_
_entity.id
_entity.type
_entity.pdbx_description
1 polymer ?
#
loop_
_entity_poly.entity_id
_entity_poly.type
_entity_poly.pdbx_seq_one_letter_code
_entity_poly.pdbx_strand_id
1 'polypeptide(L)'
;METKTKNSSPDFETQSSYSIRVRTEDAVGLSYSENFTININDVNEDPTDLNLSNNSQIALNIGGSSSDYGHGIATDSNGNVWATGSFNG
;
A
#
# COMPACT_ATOMS: atom_id res chain seq x y z
N MET A 1 -32.12 10.91 -11.82
CA MET A 1 -30.86 11.41 -11.21
C MET A 1 -30.03 10.20 -10.86
N GLU A 2 -28.83 10.08 -11.42
CA GLU A 2 -27.90 9.02 -11.03
C GLU A 2 -27.15 9.50 -9.79
N THR A 3 -27.41 8.88 -8.64
CA THR A 3 -26.71 9.19 -7.39
C THR A 3 -25.42 8.39 -7.34
N LYS A 4 -24.28 9.07 -7.48
CA LYS A 4 -22.97 8.45 -7.29
C LYS A 4 -22.57 8.56 -5.82
N THR A 5 -22.81 7.50 -5.06
CA THR A 5 -22.48 7.44 -3.63
C THR A 5 -21.03 6.98 -3.45
N LYS A 6 -20.20 7.76 -2.73
CA LYS A 6 -18.89 7.30 -2.26
C LYS A 6 -19.08 6.69 -0.86
N ASN A 7 -19.00 5.36 -0.76
CA ASN A 7 -19.24 4.59 0.47
C ASN A 7 -17.97 4.40 1.34
N SER A 8 -16.89 5.11 1.04
CA SER A 8 -15.67 5.11 1.83
C SER A 8 -15.32 6.55 2.23
N SER A 9 -14.70 6.70 3.39
CA SER A 9 -14.14 7.99 3.82
C SER A 9 -13.19 8.54 2.74
N PRO A 10 -13.22 9.85 2.45
CA PRO A 10 -12.19 10.49 1.63
C PRO A 10 -10.80 10.32 2.25
N ASP A 11 -9.80 10.22 1.40
CA ASP A 11 -8.39 9.99 1.74
C ASP A 11 -7.57 10.90 0.82
N PHE A 12 -6.74 11.78 1.39
CA PHE A 12 -6.07 12.85 0.65
C PHE A 12 -5.02 12.28 -0.31
N GLU A 13 -4.28 11.28 0.17
CA GLU A 13 -3.20 10.54 -0.46
C GLU A 13 -3.72 9.78 -1.68
N THR A 14 -4.93 9.23 -1.59
CA THR A 14 -5.61 8.60 -2.72
C THR A 14 -6.17 9.63 -3.71
N GLN A 15 -6.86 10.67 -3.22
CA GLN A 15 -7.46 11.69 -4.08
C GLN A 15 -7.80 12.98 -3.30
N SER A 16 -7.04 14.03 -3.57
CA SER A 16 -7.14 15.33 -2.89
C SER A 16 -8.30 16.22 -3.34
N SER A 17 -9.02 15.90 -4.44
CA SER A 17 -10.17 16.69 -4.87
C SER A 17 -11.14 15.93 -5.78
N TYR A 18 -12.39 16.41 -5.82
CA TYR A 18 -13.46 15.89 -6.68
C TYR A 18 -14.13 17.04 -7.43
N SER A 19 -14.42 16.84 -8.71
CA SER A 19 -15.29 17.73 -9.47
C SER A 19 -16.70 17.14 -9.51
N ILE A 20 -17.68 17.90 -9.05
CA ILE A 20 -19.10 17.57 -9.15
C ILE A 20 -19.78 18.50 -10.13
N ARG A 21 -20.77 18.00 -10.87
CA ARG A 21 -21.66 18.83 -11.68
C ARG A 21 -23.00 18.97 -10.99
N VAL A 22 -23.39 20.19 -10.67
CA VAL A 22 -24.72 20.50 -10.14
C VAL A 22 -25.57 21.01 -11.28
N ARG A 23 -26.78 20.47 -11.42
CA ARG A 23 -27.79 20.90 -12.39
C ARG A 23 -29.02 21.38 -11.65
N THR A 24 -29.50 22.57 -11.99
CA THR A 24 -30.81 23.08 -11.57
C THR A 24 -31.75 23.10 -12.76
N GLU A 25 -33.03 22.89 -12.52
CA GLU A 25 -34.09 22.96 -13.54
C GLU A 25 -35.22 23.83 -12.99
N ASP A 26 -35.71 24.78 -13.79
CA ASP A 26 -36.86 25.59 -13.40
C ASP A 26 -38.19 24.86 -13.65
N ALA A 27 -39.30 25.44 -13.22
CA ALA A 27 -40.63 24.82 -13.35
C ALA A 27 -41.10 24.66 -14.80
N VAL A 28 -40.44 25.32 -15.76
CA VAL A 28 -40.74 25.25 -17.19
C VAL A 28 -39.75 24.35 -17.96
N GLY A 29 -38.83 23.68 -17.26
CA GLY A 29 -37.95 22.64 -17.80
C GLY A 29 -36.62 23.13 -18.37
N LEU A 30 -36.26 24.41 -18.18
CA LEU A 30 -34.94 24.91 -18.57
C LEU A 30 -33.91 24.54 -17.50
N SER A 31 -32.75 24.07 -17.94
CA SER A 31 -31.69 23.63 -17.03
C SER A 31 -30.41 24.46 -17.14
N TYR A 32 -29.79 24.72 -15.99
CA TYR A 32 -28.45 25.25 -15.87
C TYR A 32 -27.54 24.23 -15.19
N SER A 33 -26.26 24.17 -15.56
CA SER A 33 -25.31 23.26 -14.93
C SER A 33 -23.95 23.92 -14.74
N GLU A 34 -23.35 23.64 -13.60
CA GLU A 34 -22.04 24.18 -13.22
C GLU A 34 -21.21 23.10 -12.51
N ASN A 35 -19.90 23.14 -12.70
CA ASN A 35 -18.99 22.24 -12.01
C ASN A 35 -18.47 22.92 -10.75
N PHE A 36 -18.47 22.20 -9.63
CA PHE A 36 -17.91 22.63 -8.35
C PHE A 36 -16.79 21.69 -7.95
N THR A 37 -15.77 22.23 -7.29
CA THR A 37 -14.65 21.45 -6.76
C THR A 37 -14.82 21.26 -5.26
N ILE A 38 -14.71 20.02 -4.81
CA ILE A 38 -14.58 19.66 -3.40
C ILE A 38 -13.12 19.32 -3.16
N ASN A 39 -12.46 20.05 -2.27
CA ASN A 39 -11.10 19.76 -1.83
C ASN A 39 -11.15 18.85 -0.60
N ILE A 40 -10.25 17.88 -0.56
CA ILE A 40 -9.94 17.11 0.64
C ILE A 40 -8.74 17.78 1.29
N ASN A 41 -8.84 18.03 2.59
CA ASN A 41 -7.72 18.56 3.35
C ASN A 41 -6.84 17.41 3.79
N ASP A 42 -5.54 17.58 3.60
CA ASP A 42 -4.48 16.74 4.15
C ASP A 42 -4.46 16.88 5.68
N VAL A 43 -4.37 15.75 6.39
CA VAL A 43 -4.10 15.70 7.82
C VAL A 43 -2.93 14.75 8.04
N ASN A 44 -2.14 14.94 9.09
CA ASN A 44 -0.99 14.06 9.29
C ASN A 44 -1.41 12.73 9.92
N GLU A 45 -1.36 11.63 9.15
CA GLU A 45 -1.48 10.26 9.67
C GLU A 45 -0.14 9.61 10.06
N ASP A 46 -0.22 8.53 10.84
CA ASP A 46 0.95 7.69 11.12
C ASP A 46 1.39 6.93 9.84
N PRO A 47 2.69 6.66 9.64
CA PRO A 47 3.16 5.86 8.51
C PRO A 47 2.56 4.45 8.52
N THR A 48 1.83 4.06 7.46
CA THR A 48 1.21 2.74 7.34
C THR A 48 1.90 1.78 6.36
N ASP A 49 2.89 2.25 5.61
CA ASP A 49 3.48 1.50 4.48
C ASP A 49 4.47 0.39 4.93
N LEU A 50 4.93 0.45 6.18
CA LEU A 50 5.86 -0.55 6.72
C LEU A 50 5.13 -1.70 7.41
N ASN A 51 4.59 -2.63 6.60
CA ASN A 51 4.16 -3.93 7.10
C ASN A 51 5.32 -4.94 7.07
N LEU A 52 6.09 -4.98 8.14
CA LEU A 52 7.12 -6.00 8.35
C LEU A 52 6.44 -7.32 8.75
N SER A 53 6.20 -8.21 7.79
CA SER A 53 5.87 -9.59 8.13
C SER A 53 7.09 -10.26 8.79
N ASN A 54 6.90 -10.90 9.94
CA ASN A 54 7.92 -11.72 10.60
C ASN A 54 8.16 -13.03 9.85
N ASN A 55 8.32 -12.98 8.52
CA ASN A 55 8.78 -14.14 7.75
C ASN A 55 10.31 -14.25 7.83
N SER A 56 10.89 -14.01 9.01
CA SER A 56 12.26 -14.40 9.29
C SER A 56 12.28 -15.92 9.30
N GLN A 57 12.50 -16.51 8.14
CA GLN A 57 13.03 -17.86 8.03
C GLN A 57 14.41 -17.83 8.69
N ILE A 58 14.43 -17.87 10.02
CA ILE A 58 15.65 -18.16 10.75
C ILE A 58 16.01 -19.58 10.33
N ALA A 59 17.02 -19.72 9.47
CA ALA A 59 17.58 -21.03 9.18
C ALA A 59 18.13 -21.57 10.51
N LEU A 60 17.34 -22.42 11.18
CA LEU A 60 17.62 -22.88 12.54
C LEU A 60 18.90 -23.73 12.60
N ASN A 61 19.32 -24.28 11.46
CA ASN A 61 20.60 -24.94 11.29
C ASN A 61 21.11 -24.77 9.85
N ILE A 62 22.27 -24.14 9.69
CA ILE A 62 23.02 -24.10 8.42
C ILE A 62 24.25 -25.00 8.66
N GLY A 63 24.04 -26.31 8.74
CA GLY A 63 25.09 -27.22 9.19
C GLY A 63 24.65 -28.64 9.52
N GLY A 64 25.66 -29.50 9.69
CA GLY A 64 25.52 -30.91 10.07
C GLY A 64 25.89 -31.16 11.53
N SER A 65 26.31 -32.39 11.84
CA SER A 65 26.81 -32.77 13.18
C SER A 65 28.32 -32.53 13.34
N SER A 66 28.99 -32.23 12.23
CA SER A 66 30.42 -32.01 12.12
C SER A 66 30.79 -30.52 12.25
N SER A 67 32.08 -30.18 12.19
CA SER A 67 32.52 -28.78 12.23
C SER A 67 32.18 -28.05 10.93
N ASP A 68 31.53 -26.90 11.08
CA ASP A 68 31.10 -26.02 9.99
C ASP A 68 31.70 -24.61 10.13
N TYR A 69 31.97 -23.94 9.00
CA TYR A 69 32.53 -22.60 8.93
C TYR A 69 31.72 -21.71 7.97
N GLY A 70 31.02 -20.71 8.49
CA GLY A 70 30.31 -19.70 7.68
C GLY A 70 31.18 -18.49 7.34
N HIS A 71 31.09 -18.01 6.09
CA HIS A 71 31.82 -16.84 5.57
C HIS A 71 30.91 -15.63 5.27
N GLY A 72 29.62 -15.83 5.03
CA GLY A 72 28.69 -14.72 4.76
C GLY A 72 27.26 -15.19 4.49
N ILE A 73 26.35 -14.21 4.49
CA ILE A 73 24.93 -14.38 4.16
C ILE A 73 24.53 -13.41 3.06
N ALA A 74 23.68 -13.86 2.13
CA ALA A 74 23.15 -13.03 1.05
C ALA A 74 21.67 -13.37 0.80
N THR A 75 20.90 -12.40 0.30
CA THR A 75 19.52 -12.61 -0.12
C THR A 75 19.37 -12.37 -1.62
N ASP A 76 18.54 -13.15 -2.32
CA ASP A 76 18.17 -12.88 -3.71
C ASP A 76 16.89 -12.02 -3.82
N SER A 77 16.53 -11.62 -5.04
CA SER A 77 15.33 -10.82 -5.33
C SER A 77 14.00 -11.54 -5.03
N ASN A 78 14.05 -12.86 -4.84
CA ASN A 78 12.89 -13.67 -4.47
C ASN A 78 12.76 -13.83 -2.95
N GLY A 79 13.71 -13.29 -2.17
CA GLY A 79 13.72 -13.34 -0.71
C GLY A 79 14.34 -14.61 -0.12
N ASN A 80 15.01 -15.45 -0.91
CA ASN A 80 15.73 -16.61 -0.36
C ASN A 80 17.01 -16.16 0.34
N VAL A 81 17.37 -16.84 1.44
CA VAL A 81 18.62 -16.61 2.19
C VAL A 81 19.65 -17.68 1.83
N TRP A 82 20.84 -17.25 1.43
CA TRP A 82 21.97 -18.11 1.10
C TRP A 82 23.10 -17.86 2.09
N ALA A 83 23.71 -18.94 2.57
CA ALA A 83 24.93 -18.87 3.38
C ALA A 83 26.10 -19.47 2.60
N THR A 84 27.27 -18.83 2.69
CA THR A 84 28.51 -19.32 2.11
C THR A 84 29.40 -19.86 3.22
N GLY A 85 30.14 -20.94 2.95
CA GLY A 85 30.85 -21.65 4.02
C GLY A 85 31.35 -23.04 3.63
N SER A 86 32.06 -23.67 4.55
CA SER A 86 32.32 -25.11 4.54
C SER A 86 31.34 -25.76 5.52
N PHE A 87 30.48 -26.63 5.01
CA PHE A 87 29.49 -27.35 5.81
C PHE A 87 29.69 -28.84 5.60
N ASN A 88 29.93 -29.57 6.69
CA ASN A 88 30.12 -31.02 6.72
C ASN A 88 28.92 -31.65 7.44
N GLY A 89 28.29 -32.63 6.80
CA GLY A 89 27.20 -33.43 7.39
C GLY A 89 27.61 -34.13 8.68
#